data_AF-A0A1M4TRI5-F1
#
_entry.id   AF-A0A1M4TRI5-F1
#
_cell.length_a   1.000
_cell.length_b   1.000
_cell.length_c   1.000
_cell.angle_alpha   90.00
_cell.angle_beta   90.00
_cell.angle_gamma   90.00
#
_symmetry.space_group_name_H-M   'P 1'
#
loop_
_entity.id
_entity.type
_entity.pdbx_description
1 polymer ?
#
loop_
_entity_poly.entity_id
_entity_poly.type
_entity_poly.pdbx_seq_one_letter_code
_entity_poly.pdbx_strand_id
1 'polypeptide(L)'
;MPEIDTDFSAKEPSLGYFYQIKYALWLFLNNKDLDEASLRIESLDDIDVTNVDVTNLYQTKLHIKNKANLTDASTDFWKTIRIWSEHIQSNIVDVEKSIFNLITTEQVPDTSILYKLKEGNLIPEEIEEVIKQLDSISISSTSKTNEKGYQAYNSLSSDIKKKLIKNIRILDNSLDTTELENRIRKELQIFIYPDYLDDFCDFLSGWWLRCSIEILTNSREFITYQELQTQINNLRDKYSADNLPNHFPEQLNISDKEVNDLKDKNFIRQLDLIQIKLSSKTTKRAISDFRRAYEQRSRWLRLQLLNPSEEEEFDKRLLDYWKNIFEIMCDEADENEADIEELKKLGKQFYLEQFAKNTPQIKIRDKFNEDYLTRGSLHILSDHKKIGWHPKFNDEL
;
A
#
# COMPACT_ATOMS: atom_id res chain seq x y z
N MET A 1 15.91 11.38 -28.27
CA MET A 1 14.90 11.78 -29.28
C MET A 1 14.95 13.29 -29.41
N PRO A 2 14.75 13.90 -30.60
CA PRO A 2 14.65 15.34 -30.71
C PRO A 2 13.43 15.82 -29.92
N GLU A 3 13.56 16.89 -29.13
CA GLU A 3 12.39 17.54 -28.50
C GLU A 3 11.54 18.17 -29.61
N ILE A 4 10.35 17.61 -29.85
CA ILE A 4 9.31 18.25 -30.66
C ILE A 4 8.61 19.22 -29.70
N ASP A 5 9.06 20.47 -29.68
CA ASP A 5 8.39 21.54 -28.94
C ASP A 5 7.40 22.23 -29.87
N THR A 6 6.12 22.22 -29.51
CA THR A 6 5.07 22.93 -30.25
C THR A 6 4.52 24.04 -29.37
N ASP A 7 4.19 25.19 -29.95
CA ASP A 7 3.61 26.34 -29.22
C ASP A 7 2.25 26.04 -28.56
N PHE A 8 1.67 24.86 -28.85
CA PHE A 8 0.42 24.35 -28.27
C PHE A 8 0.63 23.14 -27.33
N SER A 9 1.87 22.89 -26.93
CA SER A 9 2.22 21.79 -26.02
C SER A 9 1.58 21.99 -24.65
N ALA A 10 0.75 21.04 -24.22
CA ALA A 10 0.17 21.02 -22.87
C ALA A 10 1.07 20.32 -21.83
N LYS A 11 2.34 20.05 -22.17
CA LYS A 11 3.26 19.26 -21.34
C LYS A 11 3.45 19.86 -19.94
N GLU A 12 3.72 21.16 -19.85
CA GLU A 12 3.96 21.84 -18.57
C GLU A 12 2.68 21.91 -17.70
N PRO A 13 1.52 22.34 -18.23
CA PRO A 13 0.26 22.25 -17.48
C PRO A 13 -0.04 20.83 -16.99
N SER A 14 0.08 19.81 -17.85
CA SER A 14 -0.17 18.42 -17.45
C SER A 14 0.76 17.96 -16.32
N LEU A 15 2.03 18.33 -16.36
CA LEU A 15 2.97 18.01 -15.27
C LEU A 15 2.63 18.74 -13.98
N GLY A 16 2.13 19.98 -14.05
CA GLY A 16 1.59 20.69 -12.89
C GLY A 16 0.44 19.93 -12.23
N TYR A 17 -0.54 19.50 -13.03
CA TYR A 17 -1.67 18.71 -12.53
C TYR A 17 -1.25 17.36 -11.92
N PHE A 18 -0.30 16.66 -12.53
CA PHE A 18 0.21 15.42 -11.91
C PHE A 18 0.99 15.69 -10.62
N TYR A 19 1.74 16.80 -10.58
CA TYR A 19 2.47 17.20 -9.39
C TYR A 19 1.52 17.49 -8.23
N GLN A 20 0.44 18.24 -8.42
CA GLN A 20 -0.50 18.54 -7.34
C GLN A 20 -1.16 17.27 -6.79
N ILE A 21 -1.52 16.31 -7.65
CA ILE A 21 -2.14 15.04 -7.24
C ILE A 21 -1.16 14.23 -6.39
N LYS A 22 0.10 14.12 -6.83
CA LYS A 22 1.14 13.41 -6.05
C LYS A 22 1.47 14.15 -4.75
N TYR A 23 1.51 15.48 -4.79
CA TYR A 23 1.85 16.30 -3.63
C TYR A 23 0.77 16.20 -2.56
N ALA A 24 -0.50 16.14 -2.95
CA ALA A 24 -1.63 15.88 -2.08
C ALA A 24 -1.49 14.54 -1.32
N LEU A 25 -1.08 13.47 -2.01
CA LEU A 25 -0.80 12.18 -1.37
C LEU A 25 0.35 12.31 -0.36
N TRP A 26 1.44 12.97 -0.75
CA TRP A 26 2.58 13.18 0.13
C TRP A 26 2.21 13.99 1.38
N LEU A 27 1.38 15.03 1.25
CA LEU A 27 0.89 15.82 2.39
C LEU A 27 0.15 14.95 3.41
N PHE A 28 -0.71 14.03 2.95
CA PHE A 28 -1.37 13.08 3.84
C PHE A 28 -0.38 12.08 4.46
N LEU A 29 0.55 11.52 3.69
CA LEU A 29 1.52 10.55 4.22
C LEU A 29 2.48 11.17 5.25
N ASN A 30 2.93 12.40 5.02
CA ASN A 30 3.95 13.07 5.82
C ASN A 30 3.42 13.69 7.12
N ASN A 31 2.14 14.07 7.17
CA ASN A 31 1.54 14.74 8.33
C ASN A 31 0.74 13.75 9.18
N LYS A 32 1.30 13.36 10.33
CA LYS A 32 0.75 12.31 11.21
C LYS A 32 -0.33 12.79 12.18
N ASP A 33 -0.52 14.11 12.32
CA ASP A 33 -1.50 14.73 13.22
C ASP A 33 -2.84 15.07 12.51
N LEU A 34 -3.15 14.34 11.43
CA LEU A 34 -4.28 14.60 10.52
C LEU A 34 -5.44 13.61 10.69
N ASP A 35 -5.64 13.04 11.88
CA ASP A 35 -6.61 11.94 12.10
C ASP A 35 -8.04 12.24 11.60
N GLU A 36 -8.48 13.50 11.69
CA GLU A 36 -9.80 13.96 11.20
C GLU A 36 -9.72 14.79 9.91
N ALA A 37 -8.59 14.74 9.21
CA ALA A 37 -8.39 15.57 8.03
C ALA A 37 -9.12 15.05 6.79
N SER A 38 -9.58 15.99 5.98
CA SER A 38 -10.14 15.76 4.64
C SER A 38 -9.38 16.59 3.62
N LEU A 39 -9.25 16.04 2.41
CA LEU A 39 -8.52 16.65 1.31
C LEU A 39 -9.37 16.80 0.06
N ARG A 40 -9.29 17.97 -0.55
CA ARG A 40 -9.85 18.30 -1.87
C ARG A 40 -8.73 18.66 -2.82
N ILE A 41 -8.98 18.50 -4.11
CA ILE A 41 -8.06 18.85 -5.19
C ILE A 41 -8.84 19.75 -6.14
N GLU A 42 -8.25 20.86 -6.57
CA GLU A 42 -8.86 21.86 -7.46
C GLU A 42 -10.21 22.37 -6.93
N SER A 43 -10.23 22.85 -5.67
CA SER A 43 -11.44 23.42 -5.07
C SER A 43 -11.23 24.89 -4.65
N LEU A 44 -10.76 25.16 -3.44
CA LEU A 44 -10.44 26.52 -2.99
C LEU A 44 -9.06 26.98 -3.48
N ASP A 45 -8.12 26.04 -3.57
CA ASP A 45 -6.80 26.16 -4.21
C ASP A 45 -6.47 24.84 -4.94
N ASP A 46 -5.23 24.65 -5.39
CA ASP A 46 -4.80 23.42 -6.07
C ASP A 46 -5.02 22.18 -5.17
N ILE A 47 -4.76 22.32 -3.86
CA ILE A 47 -4.99 21.30 -2.83
C ILE A 47 -5.50 21.98 -1.56
N ASP A 48 -6.59 21.45 -0.99
CA ASP A 48 -7.14 21.94 0.27
C ASP A 48 -7.13 20.82 1.30
N VAL A 49 -6.56 21.06 2.47
CA VAL A 49 -6.56 20.11 3.60
C VAL A 49 -7.23 20.75 4.80
N THR A 50 -8.44 20.29 5.12
CA THR A 50 -9.18 20.74 6.29
C THR A 50 -9.02 19.73 7.41
N ASN A 51 -8.53 20.18 8.57
CA ASN A 51 -8.46 19.38 9.79
C ASN A 51 -9.24 20.11 10.90
N VAL A 52 -10.33 19.49 11.35
CA VAL A 52 -11.29 20.09 12.28
C VAL A 52 -11.83 21.43 11.77
N ASP A 53 -11.28 22.54 12.26
CA ASP A 53 -11.72 23.91 11.98
C ASP A 53 -10.72 24.72 11.15
N VAL A 54 -9.55 24.15 10.81
CA VAL A 54 -8.49 24.86 10.09
C VAL A 54 -8.30 24.26 8.71
N THR A 55 -8.31 25.10 7.68
CA THR A 55 -8.06 24.72 6.30
C THR A 55 -6.68 25.21 5.84
N ASN A 56 -5.83 24.28 5.46
CA ASN A 56 -4.59 24.58 4.76
C ASN A 56 -4.86 24.58 3.26
N LEU A 57 -4.71 25.75 2.64
CA LEU A 57 -4.82 25.96 1.21
C LEU A 57 -3.41 25.89 0.63
N TYR A 58 -3.18 25.04 -0.36
CA TYR A 58 -1.88 24.87 -0.98
C TYR A 58 -1.96 25.21 -2.47
N GLN A 59 -1.25 26.27 -2.85
CA GLN A 59 -1.00 26.62 -4.23
C GLN A 59 0.37 26.07 -4.63
N THR A 60 0.42 25.27 -5.69
CA THR A 60 1.65 24.68 -6.23
C THR A 60 2.17 25.44 -7.46
N LYS A 61 3.50 25.57 -7.55
CA LYS A 61 4.22 26.17 -8.69
C LYS A 61 5.43 25.30 -9.05
N LEU A 62 5.28 24.54 -10.13
CA LEU A 62 6.31 23.63 -10.64
C LEU A 62 7.08 24.28 -11.80
N HIS A 63 8.40 24.41 -11.65
CA HIS A 63 9.30 24.94 -12.68
C HIS A 63 10.36 23.91 -13.04
N ILE A 64 10.37 23.48 -14.32
CA ILE A 64 11.22 22.35 -14.78
C ILE A 64 12.52 22.83 -15.44
N LYS A 65 12.46 23.85 -16.30
CA LYS A 65 13.62 24.30 -17.11
C LYS A 65 14.28 25.59 -16.61
N ASN A 66 13.54 26.47 -15.95
CA ASN A 66 14.03 27.76 -15.45
C ASN A 66 13.64 27.94 -13.98
N LYS A 67 14.51 27.53 -13.05
CA LYS A 67 14.37 27.90 -11.64
C LYS A 67 14.78 29.37 -11.51
N ALA A 68 13.81 30.28 -11.64
CA ALA A 68 14.05 31.67 -11.27
C ALA A 68 13.92 31.82 -9.75
N ASN A 69 14.11 33.04 -9.28
CA ASN A 69 13.91 33.37 -7.87
C ASN A 69 12.51 33.94 -7.68
N LEU A 70 11.84 33.52 -6.61
CA LEU A 70 10.58 34.11 -6.17
C LEU A 70 10.87 35.45 -5.48
N THR A 71 10.96 36.51 -6.28
CA THR A 71 11.20 37.88 -5.81
C THR A 71 9.91 38.57 -5.33
N ASP A 72 10.06 39.71 -4.64
CA ASP A 72 8.92 40.50 -4.12
C ASP A 72 7.93 40.96 -5.19
N ALA A 73 8.36 41.03 -6.46
CA ALA A 73 7.54 41.39 -7.61
C ALA A 73 7.21 40.19 -8.52
N SER A 74 7.48 38.95 -8.06
CA SER A 74 7.24 37.74 -8.85
C SER A 74 5.78 37.63 -9.30
N THR A 75 5.61 37.27 -10.57
CA THR A 75 4.27 37.10 -11.15
C THR A 75 3.50 35.97 -10.45
N ASP A 76 4.19 34.90 -10.08
CA ASP A 76 3.55 33.75 -9.45
C ASP A 76 3.06 34.08 -8.05
N PHE A 77 3.86 34.82 -7.27
CA PHE A 77 3.43 35.33 -5.96
C PHE A 77 2.19 36.24 -6.09
N TRP A 78 2.23 37.25 -6.96
CA TRP A 78 1.11 38.20 -7.07
C TRP A 78 -0.16 37.61 -7.68
N LYS A 79 -0.05 36.61 -8.56
CA LYS A 79 -1.21 35.82 -9.01
C LYS A 79 -1.83 35.02 -7.88
N THR A 80 -1.01 34.41 -7.03
CA THR A 80 -1.50 33.66 -5.86
C THR A 80 -2.14 34.59 -4.84
N ILE A 81 -1.50 35.71 -4.50
CA ILE A 81 -2.09 36.75 -3.62
C ILE A 81 -3.41 37.26 -4.18
N ARG A 82 -3.54 37.41 -5.50
CA ARG A 82 -4.78 37.79 -6.14
C ARG A 82 -5.91 36.82 -5.80
N ILE A 83 -5.70 35.52 -6.03
CA ILE A 83 -6.70 34.48 -5.81
C ILE A 83 -7.15 34.49 -4.34
N TRP A 84 -6.20 34.47 -3.41
CA TRP A 84 -6.50 34.49 -1.99
C TRP A 84 -7.24 35.76 -1.57
N SER A 85 -6.85 36.94 -2.08
CA SER A 85 -7.52 38.20 -1.78
C SER A 85 -8.95 38.24 -2.31
N GLU A 86 -9.18 37.76 -3.54
CA GLU A 86 -10.52 37.66 -4.14
C GLU A 86 -11.41 36.67 -3.36
N HIS A 87 -10.87 35.52 -2.93
CA HIS A 87 -11.60 34.53 -2.13
C HIS A 87 -11.97 35.05 -0.73
N ILE A 88 -11.08 35.79 -0.08
CA ILE A 88 -11.36 36.43 1.21
C ILE A 88 -12.42 37.52 1.03
N GLN A 89 -12.28 38.39 0.01
CA GLN A 89 -13.21 39.49 -0.22
C GLN A 89 -14.63 39.01 -0.57
N SER A 90 -14.74 37.86 -1.23
CA SER A 90 -16.02 37.21 -1.55
C SER A 90 -16.59 36.35 -0.42
N ASN A 91 -15.92 36.28 0.75
CA ASN A 91 -16.26 35.42 1.88
C ASN A 91 -16.33 33.92 1.53
N ILE A 92 -15.61 33.47 0.50
CA ILE A 92 -15.45 32.05 0.18
C ILE A 92 -14.47 31.40 1.16
N VAL A 93 -13.45 32.15 1.59
CA VAL A 93 -12.41 31.71 2.52
C VAL A 93 -12.41 32.58 3.77
N ASP A 94 -12.47 31.94 4.95
CA ASP A 94 -12.27 32.60 6.23
C ASP A 94 -10.77 32.70 6.52
N VAL A 95 -10.24 33.93 6.47
CA VAL A 95 -8.82 34.21 6.69
C VAL A 95 -8.35 33.77 8.08
N GLU A 96 -9.18 33.78 9.11
CA GLU A 96 -8.78 33.39 10.48
C GLU A 96 -8.64 31.87 10.63
N LYS A 97 -9.41 31.12 9.84
CA LYS A 97 -9.43 29.66 9.83
C LYS A 97 -8.63 29.04 8.69
N SER A 98 -7.86 29.86 7.96
CA SER A 98 -7.11 29.40 6.79
C SER A 98 -5.63 29.69 6.90
N ILE A 99 -4.82 28.72 6.51
CA ILE A 99 -3.37 28.84 6.33
C ILE A 99 -3.08 28.76 4.83
N PHE A 100 -2.40 29.76 4.29
CA PHE A 100 -2.18 29.91 2.86
C PHE A 100 -0.74 29.51 2.53
N ASN A 101 -0.55 28.41 1.81
CA ASN A 101 0.75 27.82 1.55
C ASN A 101 1.08 27.98 0.06
N LEU A 102 2.11 28.75 -0.27
CA LEU A 102 2.68 28.80 -1.61
C LEU A 102 3.85 27.82 -1.69
N ILE A 103 3.67 26.76 -2.46
CA ILE A 103 4.67 25.73 -2.71
C ILE A 103 5.34 26.02 -4.04
N THR A 104 6.64 26.24 -4.03
CA THR A 104 7.38 26.49 -5.26
C THR A 104 8.71 25.76 -5.30
N THR A 105 9.08 25.33 -6.49
CA THR A 105 10.42 24.77 -6.78
C THR A 105 11.48 25.86 -6.99
N GLU A 106 11.06 27.13 -7.04
CA GLU A 106 11.94 28.30 -7.01
C GLU A 106 12.45 28.58 -5.59
N GLN A 107 13.52 29.37 -5.49
CA GLN A 107 14.06 29.83 -4.21
C GLN A 107 13.61 31.26 -3.93
N VAL A 108 13.25 31.55 -2.67
CA VAL A 108 13.11 32.93 -2.19
C VAL A 108 14.50 33.44 -1.78
N PRO A 109 15.01 34.54 -2.38
CA PRO A 109 16.28 35.12 -1.97
C PRO A 109 16.23 35.62 -0.52
N ASP A 110 17.31 35.44 0.25
CA ASP A 110 17.38 35.92 1.65
C ASP A 110 17.21 37.45 1.79
N THR A 111 17.41 38.19 0.69
CA THR A 111 17.21 39.64 0.61
C THR A 111 15.76 40.06 0.32
N SER A 112 14.88 39.12 -0.04
CA SER A 112 13.48 39.35 -0.37
C SER A 112 12.63 39.48 0.89
N ILE A 113 11.62 40.35 0.88
CA ILE A 113 10.67 40.44 2.00
C ILE A 113 9.86 39.15 2.18
N LEU A 114 9.69 38.40 1.08
CA LEU A 114 9.02 37.10 1.08
C LEU A 114 9.76 36.05 1.92
N TYR A 115 11.07 36.23 2.17
CA TYR A 115 11.84 35.30 3.00
C TYR A 115 11.25 35.19 4.41
N LYS A 116 10.71 36.30 4.94
CA LYS A 116 10.05 36.32 6.25
C LYS A 116 8.79 35.45 6.32
N LEU A 117 8.19 35.13 5.17
CA LEU A 117 6.98 34.31 5.08
C LEU A 117 7.28 32.81 5.11
N LYS A 118 8.54 32.37 5.15
CA LYS A 118 8.90 30.94 5.16
C LYS A 118 8.61 30.25 6.50
N GLU A 119 8.99 30.88 7.62
CA GLU A 119 8.95 30.25 8.95
C GLU A 119 7.57 30.31 9.63
N GLY A 120 6.69 31.17 9.13
CA GLY A 120 5.31 31.21 9.58
C GLY A 120 5.04 31.73 10.99
N ASN A 121 6.05 32.25 11.67
CA ASN A 121 5.94 32.72 13.04
C ASN A 121 6.33 34.20 13.14
N LEU A 122 5.79 35.00 12.23
CA LEU A 122 6.04 36.45 12.19
C LEU A 122 5.50 37.12 13.45
N ILE A 123 6.33 37.97 14.07
CA ILE A 123 5.88 38.87 15.12
C ILE A 123 5.13 40.07 14.52
N PRO A 124 4.26 40.77 15.29
CA PRO A 124 3.46 41.89 14.77
C PRO A 124 4.27 42.96 14.02
N GLU A 125 5.47 43.29 14.48
CA GLU A 125 6.35 44.27 13.85
C GLU A 125 6.80 43.83 12.44
N GLU A 126 7.07 42.54 12.27
CA GLU A 126 7.46 41.97 10.98
C GLU A 126 6.29 41.89 10.01
N ILE A 127 5.09 41.61 10.52
CA ILE A 127 3.86 41.65 9.70
C ILE A 127 3.66 43.05 9.12
N GLU A 128 3.81 44.10 9.93
CA GLU A 128 3.70 45.49 9.47
C GLU A 128 4.81 45.85 8.46
N GLU A 129 6.03 45.36 8.68
CA GLU A 129 7.14 45.54 7.74
C GLU A 129 6.82 44.92 6.38
N VAL A 130 6.36 43.67 6.36
CA VAL A 130 5.95 42.96 5.13
C VAL A 130 4.83 43.73 4.42
N ILE A 131 3.77 44.13 5.14
CA ILE A 131 2.66 44.89 4.56
C ILE A 131 3.15 46.20 3.95
N LYS A 132 4.00 46.95 4.66
CA LYS A 132 4.53 48.22 4.16
C LYS A 132 5.31 48.06 2.86
N GLN A 133 6.14 47.02 2.76
CA GLN A 133 6.90 46.76 1.53
C GLN A 133 5.99 46.30 0.38
N LEU A 134 5.05 45.39 0.64
CA LEU A 134 4.09 44.92 -0.36
C LEU A 134 3.17 46.04 -0.84
N ASP A 135 2.72 46.94 0.04
CA ASP A 135 1.95 48.14 -0.32
C ASP A 135 2.79 49.08 -1.19
N SER A 136 4.06 49.30 -0.86
CA SER A 136 4.96 50.11 -1.68
C SER A 136 5.12 49.52 -3.08
N ILE A 137 5.29 48.20 -3.20
CA ILE A 137 5.41 47.51 -4.49
C ILE A 137 4.11 47.61 -5.28
N SER A 138 2.96 47.34 -4.64
CA SER A 138 1.66 47.32 -5.30
C SER A 138 1.25 48.70 -5.84
N ILE A 139 1.69 49.79 -5.20
CA ILE A 139 1.42 51.17 -5.61
C ILE A 139 2.42 51.67 -6.67
N SER A 140 3.70 51.36 -6.52
CA SER A 140 4.77 51.91 -7.37
C SER A 140 5.02 51.13 -8.66
N SER A 141 4.65 49.85 -8.70
CA SER A 141 4.91 48.98 -9.84
C SER A 141 4.06 49.35 -11.06
N THR A 142 4.68 49.37 -12.24
CA THR A 142 4.01 49.55 -13.54
C THR A 142 3.74 48.23 -14.29
N SER A 143 3.98 47.08 -13.64
CA SER A 143 3.75 45.76 -14.22
C SER A 143 2.28 45.52 -14.55
N LYS A 144 1.97 45.49 -15.85
CA LYS A 144 0.63 45.13 -16.37
C LYS A 144 0.22 43.70 -16.03
N THR A 145 1.19 42.79 -15.89
CA THR A 145 0.94 41.38 -15.56
C THR A 145 0.40 41.22 -14.14
N ASN A 146 0.93 42.00 -13.20
CA ASN A 146 0.59 41.91 -11.77
C ASN A 146 -0.53 42.87 -11.36
N GLU A 147 -0.94 43.79 -12.24
CA GLU A 147 -1.91 44.86 -11.95
C GLU A 147 -3.17 44.35 -11.24
N LYS A 148 -3.78 43.27 -11.73
CA LYS A 148 -4.98 42.68 -11.11
C LYS A 148 -4.70 42.13 -9.71
N GLY A 149 -3.50 41.60 -9.47
CA GLY A 149 -3.09 41.12 -8.15
C GLY A 149 -2.88 42.25 -7.17
N TYR A 150 -2.24 43.34 -7.61
CA TYR A 150 -2.11 44.56 -6.79
C TYR A 150 -3.48 45.14 -6.44
N GLN A 151 -4.41 45.21 -7.40
CA GLN A 151 -5.76 45.72 -7.18
C GLN A 151 -6.53 44.88 -6.15
N ALA A 152 -6.52 43.55 -6.28
CA ALA A 152 -7.18 42.63 -5.35
C ALA A 152 -6.56 42.69 -3.94
N TYR A 153 -5.23 42.78 -3.83
CA TYR A 153 -4.58 42.95 -2.53
C TYR A 153 -4.92 44.30 -1.89
N ASN A 154 -4.94 45.38 -2.68
CA ASN A 154 -5.23 46.73 -2.20
C ASN A 154 -6.70 46.98 -1.84
N SER A 155 -7.63 46.14 -2.30
CA SER A 155 -9.04 46.20 -1.87
C SER A 155 -9.25 45.65 -0.46
N LEU A 156 -8.29 44.89 0.08
CA LEU A 156 -8.34 44.38 1.45
C LEU A 156 -8.11 45.50 2.46
N SER A 157 -8.86 45.47 3.58
CA SER A 157 -8.63 46.38 4.71
C SER A 157 -7.30 46.05 5.40
N SER A 158 -6.75 47.02 6.13
CA SER A 158 -5.49 46.84 6.87
C SER A 158 -5.56 45.65 7.85
N ASP A 159 -6.68 45.47 8.56
CA ASP A 159 -6.87 44.34 9.47
C ASP A 159 -6.88 42.99 8.75
N ILE A 160 -7.50 42.91 7.57
CA ILE A 160 -7.52 41.67 6.77
C ILE A 160 -6.14 41.38 6.18
N LYS A 161 -5.41 42.41 5.71
CA LYS A 161 -4.01 42.26 5.26
C LYS A 161 -3.14 41.67 6.36
N LYS A 162 -3.26 42.15 7.61
CA LYS A 162 -2.52 41.60 8.76
C LYS A 162 -2.82 40.12 8.98
N LYS A 163 -4.10 39.73 8.95
CA LYS A 163 -4.51 38.32 9.11
C LYS A 163 -4.00 37.46 7.96
N LEU A 164 -4.11 37.92 6.73
CA LEU A 164 -3.62 37.22 5.54
C LEU A 164 -2.11 36.98 5.63
N ILE A 165 -1.32 38.05 5.82
CA ILE A 165 0.15 37.96 5.90
C ILE A 165 0.59 37.06 7.06
N LYS A 166 -0.07 37.16 8.22
CA LYS A 166 0.19 36.28 9.36
C LYS A 166 0.00 34.79 9.02
N ASN A 167 -0.91 34.46 8.11
CA ASN A 167 -1.29 33.10 7.78
C ASN A 167 -0.67 32.57 6.47
N ILE A 168 0.16 33.37 5.78
CA ILE A 168 0.89 32.91 4.60
C ILE A 168 2.17 32.16 4.99
N ARG A 169 2.42 31.04 4.32
CA ARG A 169 3.65 30.25 4.38
C ARG A 169 4.20 30.09 2.97
N ILE A 170 5.51 30.25 2.80
CA ILE A 170 6.18 29.94 1.53
C ILE A 170 7.09 28.73 1.73
N LEU A 171 6.79 27.65 1.01
CA LEU A 171 7.58 26.43 0.94
C LEU A 171 8.38 26.48 -0.37
N ASP A 172 9.52 27.16 -0.33
CA ASP A 172 10.45 27.31 -1.45
C ASP A 172 11.42 26.13 -1.55
N ASN A 173 12.11 26.00 -2.68
CA ASN A 173 12.96 24.83 -2.98
C ASN A 173 12.23 23.50 -2.69
N SER A 174 10.92 23.47 -2.96
CA SER A 174 10.10 22.30 -2.76
C SER A 174 10.56 21.15 -3.68
N LEU A 175 10.16 19.94 -3.30
CA LEU A 175 10.45 18.70 -4.00
C LEU A 175 10.11 18.82 -5.49
N ASP A 176 11.01 18.40 -6.36
CA ASP A 176 10.64 18.16 -7.76
C ASP A 176 9.83 16.85 -7.90
N THR A 177 9.38 16.54 -9.11
CA THR A 177 8.56 15.34 -9.37
C THR A 177 9.25 14.03 -9.00
N THR A 178 10.58 13.96 -9.12
CA THR A 178 11.36 12.75 -8.82
C THR A 178 11.63 12.64 -7.32
N GLU A 179 12.01 13.74 -6.69
CA GLU A 179 12.20 13.81 -5.23
C GLU A 179 10.91 13.50 -4.49
N LEU A 180 9.77 14.02 -4.96
CA LEU A 180 8.45 13.75 -4.39
C LEU A 180 8.11 12.26 -4.40
N GLU A 181 8.37 11.57 -5.52
CA GLU A 181 8.15 10.13 -5.64
C GLU A 181 9.03 9.34 -4.67
N ASN A 182 10.30 9.72 -4.55
CA ASN A 182 11.21 9.12 -3.58
C ASN A 182 10.77 9.33 -2.14
N ARG A 183 10.20 10.50 -1.81
CA ARG A 183 9.66 10.80 -0.47
C ARG A 183 8.43 9.95 -0.16
N ILE A 184 7.49 9.86 -1.10
CA ILE A 184 6.32 8.98 -0.96
C ILE A 184 6.77 7.53 -0.73
N ARG A 185 7.68 7.02 -1.57
CA ARG A 185 8.26 5.68 -1.41
C ARG A 185 8.88 5.47 -0.04
N LYS A 186 9.63 6.45 0.46
CA LYS A 186 10.28 6.40 1.77
C LYS A 186 9.27 6.36 2.93
N GLU A 187 8.16 7.07 2.83
CA GLU A 187 7.08 6.97 3.83
C GLU A 187 6.38 5.61 3.76
N LEU A 188 6.26 5.00 2.58
CA LEU A 188 5.58 3.72 2.42
C LEU A 188 6.42 2.50 2.85
N GLN A 189 7.75 2.62 2.81
CA GLN A 189 8.67 1.51 3.11
C GLN A 189 8.49 0.92 4.52
N ILE A 190 7.95 1.69 5.49
CA ILE A 190 7.75 1.21 6.86
C ILE A 190 6.56 0.25 6.99
N PHE A 191 5.68 0.20 5.98
CA PHE A 191 4.46 -0.61 6.01
C PHE A 191 4.60 -1.96 5.30
N ILE A 192 5.67 -2.17 4.53
CA ILE A 192 5.80 -3.31 3.61
C ILE A 192 7.26 -3.78 3.48
N TYR A 193 7.46 -5.06 3.15
CA TYR A 193 8.79 -5.59 2.85
C TYR A 193 9.38 -4.95 1.57
N PRO A 194 10.71 -4.78 1.49
CA PRO A 194 11.37 -4.13 0.36
C PRO A 194 11.00 -4.72 -1.01
N ASP A 195 10.85 -6.04 -1.11
CA ASP A 195 10.56 -6.76 -2.35
C ASP A 195 9.17 -6.44 -2.94
N TYR A 196 8.25 -5.92 -2.12
CA TYR A 196 6.88 -5.57 -2.54
C TYR A 196 6.64 -4.05 -2.57
N LEU A 197 7.66 -3.23 -2.30
CA LEU A 197 7.50 -1.79 -2.18
C LEU A 197 7.05 -1.14 -3.49
N ASP A 198 7.58 -1.60 -4.63
CA ASP A 198 7.21 -1.08 -5.95
C ASP A 198 5.74 -1.36 -6.26
N ASP A 199 5.31 -2.62 -6.14
CA ASP A 199 3.92 -3.01 -6.32
C ASP A 199 3.00 -2.24 -5.36
N PHE A 200 3.41 -2.09 -4.10
CA PHE A 200 2.64 -1.35 -3.10
C PHE A 200 2.44 0.12 -3.47
N CYS A 201 3.51 0.79 -3.92
CA CYS A 201 3.48 2.16 -4.41
C CYS A 201 2.56 2.31 -5.62
N ASP A 202 2.64 1.39 -6.59
CA ASP A 202 1.82 1.42 -7.80
C ASP A 202 0.34 1.22 -7.48
N PHE A 203 0.00 0.26 -6.62
CA PHE A 203 -1.39 0.04 -6.19
C PHE A 203 -1.97 1.25 -5.46
N LEU A 204 -1.21 1.82 -4.52
CA LEU A 204 -1.66 3.00 -3.77
C LEU A 204 -1.82 4.21 -4.69
N SER A 205 -0.86 4.42 -5.60
CA SER A 205 -0.90 5.51 -6.59
C SER A 205 -2.10 5.39 -7.52
N GLY A 206 -2.41 4.17 -7.99
CA GLY A 206 -3.59 3.91 -8.81
C GLY A 206 -4.90 4.16 -8.07
N TRP A 207 -4.99 3.75 -6.80
CA TRP A 207 -6.14 4.07 -5.94
C TRP A 207 -6.29 5.58 -5.74
N TRP A 208 -5.19 6.28 -5.40
CA TRP A 208 -5.18 7.72 -5.17
C TRP A 208 -5.59 8.52 -6.40
N LEU A 209 -5.05 8.17 -7.58
CA LEU A 209 -5.41 8.79 -8.84
C LEU A 209 -6.90 8.62 -9.14
N ARG A 210 -7.46 7.43 -8.91
CA ARG A 210 -8.89 7.19 -9.09
C ARG A 210 -9.74 8.10 -8.19
N CYS A 211 -9.38 8.20 -6.91
CA CYS A 211 -10.10 9.10 -5.99
C CYS A 211 -9.94 10.58 -6.37
N SER A 212 -8.78 10.98 -6.88
CA SER A 212 -8.54 12.33 -7.40
C SER A 212 -9.43 12.62 -8.60
N ILE A 213 -9.57 11.68 -9.55
CA ILE A 213 -10.50 11.79 -10.68
C ILE A 213 -11.94 11.90 -10.19
N GLU A 214 -12.33 11.11 -9.20
CA GLU A 214 -13.68 11.15 -8.62
C GLU A 214 -14.02 12.51 -8.02
N ILE A 215 -13.04 13.21 -7.42
CA ILE A 215 -13.17 14.60 -6.94
C ILE A 215 -13.32 15.56 -8.12
N LEU A 216 -12.43 15.49 -9.10
CA LEU A 216 -12.42 16.39 -10.27
C LEU A 216 -13.69 16.27 -11.12
N THR A 217 -14.34 15.10 -11.12
CA THR A 217 -15.62 14.88 -11.81
C THR A 217 -16.85 15.15 -10.94
N ASN A 218 -16.67 15.64 -9.70
CA ASN A 218 -17.71 15.87 -8.71
C ASN A 218 -18.53 14.62 -8.33
N SER A 219 -17.99 13.41 -8.55
CA SER A 219 -18.60 12.16 -8.05
C SER A 219 -18.27 11.88 -6.58
N ARG A 220 -17.32 12.64 -6.03
CA ARG A 220 -16.84 12.58 -4.65
C ARG A 220 -16.45 13.97 -4.20
N GLU A 221 -16.65 14.30 -2.93
CA GLU A 221 -16.33 15.64 -2.41
C GLU A 221 -14.89 15.77 -1.90
N PHE A 222 -14.40 14.78 -1.16
CA PHE A 222 -13.06 14.79 -0.55
C PHE A 222 -12.53 13.38 -0.28
N ILE A 223 -11.23 13.25 0.00
CA ILE A 223 -10.60 12.05 0.53
C ILE A 223 -10.27 12.27 2.00
N THR A 224 -10.69 11.38 2.89
CA THR A 224 -10.31 11.46 4.31
C THR A 224 -8.97 10.78 4.57
N TYR A 225 -8.28 11.24 5.62
CA TYR A 225 -7.06 10.60 6.07
C TYR A 225 -7.30 9.15 6.52
N GLN A 226 -8.41 8.89 7.20
CA GLN A 226 -8.82 7.55 7.62
C GLN A 226 -9.00 6.58 6.43
N GLU A 227 -9.51 7.05 5.30
CA GLU A 227 -9.60 6.23 4.09
C GLU A 227 -8.23 5.85 3.54
N LEU A 228 -7.28 6.80 3.49
CA LEU A 228 -5.91 6.51 3.10
C LEU A 228 -5.28 5.45 4.03
N GLN A 229 -5.40 5.63 5.35
CA GLN A 229 -4.91 4.66 6.34
C GLN A 229 -5.55 3.28 6.14
N THR A 230 -6.87 3.24 5.91
CA THR A 230 -7.60 2.00 5.65
C THR A 230 -7.09 1.30 4.41
N GLN A 231 -6.80 2.04 3.33
CA GLN A 231 -6.27 1.45 2.11
C GLN A 231 -4.83 0.96 2.27
N ILE A 232 -3.97 1.71 2.97
CA ILE A 232 -2.61 1.27 3.32
C ILE A 232 -2.67 -0.02 4.12
N ASN A 233 -3.54 -0.10 5.13
CA ASN A 233 -3.72 -1.30 5.95
C ASN A 233 -4.27 -2.48 5.14
N ASN A 234 -5.26 -2.26 4.28
CA ASN A 234 -5.80 -3.29 3.39
C ASN A 234 -4.76 -3.82 2.41
N LEU A 235 -3.92 -2.94 1.86
CA LEU A 235 -2.81 -3.34 1.00
C LEU A 235 -1.78 -4.13 1.81
N ARG A 236 -1.40 -3.65 3.00
CA ARG A 236 -0.48 -4.35 3.90
C ARG A 236 -0.99 -5.74 4.26
N ASP A 237 -2.28 -5.89 4.54
CA ASP A 237 -2.90 -7.17 4.90
C ASP A 237 -2.86 -8.22 3.78
N LYS A 238 -2.80 -7.80 2.51
CA LYS A 238 -2.54 -8.73 1.39
C LYS A 238 -1.13 -9.31 1.44
N TYR A 239 -0.22 -8.62 2.11
CA TYR A 239 1.20 -8.96 2.24
C TYR A 239 1.62 -9.21 3.70
N SER A 240 0.68 -9.36 4.65
CA SER A 240 0.98 -9.44 6.08
C SER A 240 1.42 -10.82 6.54
N ALA A 241 2.13 -10.85 7.68
CA ALA A 241 2.75 -12.05 8.26
C ALA A 241 1.78 -13.15 8.69
N ASP A 242 0.46 -12.89 8.76
CA ASP A 242 -0.57 -13.88 9.14
C ASP A 242 -1.26 -14.50 7.91
N ASN A 243 -0.84 -14.10 6.70
CA ASN A 243 -1.34 -14.62 5.45
C ASN A 243 -0.18 -14.97 4.52
N LEU A 244 -0.44 -15.84 3.54
CA LEU A 244 0.50 -16.16 2.49
C LEU A 244 -0.25 -16.15 1.14
N PRO A 245 0.37 -15.64 0.06
CA PRO A 245 -0.28 -15.67 -1.25
C PRO A 245 -0.46 -17.12 -1.74
N ASN A 246 -1.67 -17.46 -2.18
CA ASN A 246 -1.97 -18.75 -2.81
C ASN A 246 -1.63 -18.70 -4.31
N HIS A 247 -0.52 -19.33 -4.70
CA HIS A 247 -0.06 -19.35 -6.10
C HIS A 247 -0.65 -20.51 -6.89
N PHE A 248 -1.20 -21.51 -6.20
CA PHE A 248 -1.77 -22.71 -6.82
C PHE A 248 -3.19 -22.95 -6.32
N PRO A 249 -4.18 -22.08 -6.63
CA PRO A 249 -5.55 -22.21 -6.14
C PRO A 249 -6.34 -23.36 -6.80
N GLU A 250 -5.97 -23.75 -8.02
CA GLU A 250 -6.69 -24.75 -8.80
C GLU A 250 -6.17 -26.17 -8.56
N GLN A 251 -7.08 -27.14 -8.53
CA GLN A 251 -6.73 -28.56 -8.44
C GLN A 251 -6.11 -29.04 -9.76
N LEU A 252 -5.07 -29.85 -9.68
CA LEU A 252 -4.41 -30.40 -10.86
C LEU A 252 -5.19 -31.61 -11.40
N ASN A 253 -5.36 -31.66 -12.73
CA ASN A 253 -5.92 -32.81 -13.42
C ASN A 253 -4.82 -33.86 -13.66
N ILE A 254 -4.73 -34.84 -12.75
CA ILE A 254 -3.69 -35.89 -12.80
C ILE A 254 -4.11 -37.05 -13.72
N SER A 255 -3.27 -37.35 -14.71
CA SER A 255 -3.44 -38.50 -15.63
C SER A 255 -2.93 -39.81 -15.03
N ASP A 256 -3.40 -40.96 -15.54
CA ASP A 256 -2.93 -42.28 -15.06
C ASP A 256 -1.42 -42.50 -15.33
N LYS A 257 -0.89 -41.86 -16.37
CA LYS A 257 0.55 -41.86 -16.66
C LYS A 257 1.34 -41.19 -15.53
N GLU A 258 0.90 -40.01 -15.09
CA GLU A 258 1.57 -39.28 -14.00
C GLU A 258 1.48 -40.00 -12.65
N VAL A 259 0.39 -40.74 -12.40
CA VAL A 259 0.30 -41.62 -11.23
C VAL A 259 1.39 -42.68 -11.29
N ASN A 260 1.57 -43.32 -12.44
CA ASN A 260 2.57 -44.36 -12.62
C ASN A 260 4.01 -43.82 -12.54
N ASP A 261 4.25 -42.60 -13.01
CA ASP A 261 5.57 -41.93 -12.90
C ASP A 261 5.96 -41.64 -11.44
N LEU A 262 4.97 -41.50 -10.54
CA LEU A 262 5.19 -41.26 -9.12
C LEU A 262 5.04 -42.51 -8.24
N LYS A 263 4.87 -43.70 -8.82
CA LYS A 263 4.61 -44.94 -8.05
C LYS A 263 5.69 -45.28 -7.03
N ASP A 264 6.93 -44.87 -7.29
CA ASP A 264 8.09 -45.17 -6.45
C ASP A 264 8.23 -44.20 -5.26
N LYS A 265 7.43 -43.12 -5.24
CA LYS A 265 7.34 -42.20 -4.10
C LYS A 265 6.74 -42.93 -2.89
N ASN A 266 7.35 -42.75 -1.71
CA ASN A 266 6.96 -43.48 -0.51
C ASN A 266 5.50 -43.19 -0.13
N PHE A 267 5.02 -41.94 -0.28
CA PHE A 267 3.63 -41.64 0.05
C PHE A 267 2.64 -42.38 -0.86
N ILE A 268 2.99 -42.63 -2.13
CA ILE A 268 2.17 -43.43 -3.04
C ILE A 268 2.22 -44.92 -2.67
N ARG A 269 3.41 -45.43 -2.36
CA ARG A 269 3.59 -46.80 -1.86
C ARG A 269 2.80 -47.04 -0.58
N GLN A 270 2.72 -46.05 0.30
CA GLN A 270 1.88 -46.11 1.50
C GLN A 270 0.39 -46.17 1.19
N LEU A 271 -0.10 -45.42 0.20
CA LEU A 271 -1.50 -45.51 -0.23
C LEU A 271 -1.81 -46.90 -0.82
N ASP A 272 -0.87 -47.47 -1.58
CA ASP A 272 -1.01 -48.83 -2.11
C ASP A 272 -1.00 -49.89 -1.00
N LEU A 273 -0.14 -49.73 0.01
CA LEU A 273 -0.03 -50.60 1.19
C LEU A 273 -1.38 -50.74 1.91
N ILE A 274 -2.11 -49.64 2.09
CA ILE A 274 -3.47 -49.63 2.68
C ILE A 274 -4.57 -49.92 1.65
N GLN A 275 -4.24 -50.53 0.51
CA GLN A 275 -5.18 -50.96 -0.54
C GLN A 275 -6.04 -49.81 -1.12
N ILE A 276 -5.47 -48.61 -1.27
CA ILE A 276 -6.06 -47.55 -2.08
C ILE A 276 -5.53 -47.68 -3.50
N LYS A 277 -6.42 -48.04 -4.43
CA LYS A 277 -6.07 -48.24 -5.85
C LYS A 277 -5.37 -47.01 -6.41
N LEU A 278 -4.21 -47.21 -7.02
CA LEU A 278 -3.41 -46.13 -7.61
C LEU A 278 -4.18 -45.31 -8.67
N SER A 279 -5.00 -45.97 -9.50
CA SER A 279 -5.83 -45.29 -10.52
C SER A 279 -7.06 -44.57 -9.96
N SER A 280 -7.28 -44.59 -8.64
CA SER A 280 -8.46 -44.00 -8.02
C SER A 280 -8.42 -42.46 -8.06
N LYS A 281 -9.61 -41.85 -8.00
CA LYS A 281 -9.76 -40.38 -7.83
C LYS A 281 -9.11 -39.89 -6.54
N THR A 282 -9.11 -40.72 -5.49
CA THR A 282 -8.47 -40.42 -4.20
C THR A 282 -6.97 -40.25 -4.34
N THR A 283 -6.30 -41.18 -5.05
CA THR A 283 -4.86 -41.09 -5.31
C THR A 283 -4.52 -39.89 -6.20
N LYS A 284 -5.33 -39.62 -7.24
CA LYS A 284 -5.15 -38.43 -8.10
C LYS A 284 -5.27 -37.11 -7.31
N ARG A 285 -6.23 -37.03 -6.38
CA ARG A 285 -6.36 -35.88 -5.47
C ARG A 285 -5.16 -35.75 -4.53
N ALA A 286 -4.68 -36.86 -3.96
CA ALA A 286 -3.48 -36.87 -3.12
C ALA A 286 -2.25 -36.37 -3.88
N ILE A 287 -2.04 -36.81 -5.13
CA ILE A 287 -0.95 -36.32 -5.98
C ILE A 287 -1.08 -34.82 -6.27
N SER A 288 -2.30 -34.34 -6.56
CA SER A 288 -2.55 -32.92 -6.75
C SER A 288 -2.19 -32.11 -5.51
N ASP A 289 -2.67 -32.52 -4.33
CA ASP A 289 -2.41 -31.81 -3.07
C ASP A 289 -0.91 -31.85 -2.72
N PHE A 290 -0.24 -32.99 -2.88
CA PHE A 290 1.21 -33.14 -2.70
C PHE A 290 2.01 -32.18 -3.59
N ARG A 291 1.75 -32.17 -4.91
CA ARG A 291 2.47 -31.30 -5.85
C ARG A 291 2.22 -29.82 -5.55
N ARG A 292 0.96 -29.44 -5.31
CA ARG A 292 0.60 -28.05 -4.99
C ARG A 292 1.27 -27.62 -3.69
N ALA A 293 1.23 -28.42 -2.63
CA ALA A 293 1.89 -28.08 -1.36
C ALA A 293 3.41 -27.95 -1.53
N TYR A 294 4.05 -28.87 -2.24
CA TYR A 294 5.49 -28.85 -2.49
C TYR A 294 5.92 -27.58 -3.25
N GLU A 295 5.26 -27.29 -4.38
CA GLU A 295 5.56 -26.11 -5.20
C GLU A 295 5.23 -24.81 -4.46
N GLN A 296 4.12 -24.77 -3.72
CA GLN A 296 3.71 -23.62 -2.92
C GLN A 296 4.75 -23.30 -1.84
N ARG A 297 5.18 -24.30 -1.06
CA ARG A 297 6.21 -24.18 -0.01
C ARG A 297 7.55 -23.74 -0.61
N SER A 298 7.99 -24.40 -1.69
CA SER A 298 9.23 -24.05 -2.40
C SER A 298 9.22 -22.59 -2.91
N ARG A 299 8.08 -22.15 -3.46
CA ARG A 299 7.92 -20.77 -3.95
C ARG A 299 7.93 -19.75 -2.81
N TRP A 300 7.28 -20.04 -1.68
CA TRP A 300 7.33 -19.15 -0.52
C TRP A 300 8.74 -18.99 0.04
N LEU A 301 9.51 -20.08 0.16
CA LEU A 301 10.91 -20.03 0.61
C LEU A 301 11.77 -19.20 -0.35
N ARG A 302 11.64 -19.42 -1.67
CA ARG A 302 12.39 -18.68 -2.69
C ARG A 302 12.09 -17.18 -2.69
N LEU A 303 10.83 -16.82 -2.41
CA LEU A 303 10.37 -15.43 -2.29
C LEU A 303 10.53 -14.86 -0.87
N GLN A 304 11.16 -15.59 0.05
CA GLN A 304 11.34 -15.20 1.46
C GLN A 304 10.03 -14.83 2.19
N LEU A 305 8.91 -15.39 1.74
CA LEU A 305 7.58 -15.19 2.32
C LEU A 305 7.34 -16.05 3.56
N LEU A 306 8.01 -17.20 3.62
CA LEU A 306 7.95 -18.18 4.69
C LEU A 306 9.38 -18.38 5.24
N ASN A 307 9.53 -18.32 6.56
CA ASN A 307 10.81 -18.61 7.21
C ASN A 307 10.99 -20.14 7.33
N PRO A 308 12.17 -20.72 7.03
CA PRO A 308 12.43 -22.14 7.27
C PRO A 308 12.03 -22.64 8.67
N SER A 309 12.24 -21.84 9.72
CA SER A 309 11.85 -22.25 11.08
C SER A 309 10.32 -22.34 11.27
N GLU A 310 9.56 -21.49 10.57
CA GLU A 310 8.09 -21.50 10.57
C GLU A 310 7.56 -22.76 9.86
N GLU A 311 8.21 -23.16 8.76
CA GLU A 311 7.91 -24.40 8.06
C GLU A 311 8.17 -25.65 8.94
N GLU A 312 9.30 -25.67 9.65
CA GLU A 312 9.63 -26.74 10.59
C GLU A 312 8.63 -26.83 11.75
N GLU A 313 8.20 -25.68 12.30
CA GLU A 313 7.19 -25.63 13.35
C GLU A 313 5.83 -26.12 12.86
N PHE A 314 5.43 -25.75 11.64
CA PHE A 314 4.22 -26.25 11.01
C PHE A 314 4.26 -27.77 10.81
N ASP A 315 5.36 -28.30 10.27
CA ASP A 315 5.56 -29.74 10.08
C ASP A 315 5.54 -30.48 11.43
N LYS A 316 6.12 -29.89 12.49
CA LYS A 316 6.08 -30.45 13.86
C LYS A 316 4.65 -30.54 14.38
N ARG A 317 3.84 -29.48 14.23
CA ARG A 317 2.43 -29.47 14.66
C ARG A 317 1.62 -30.54 13.93
N LEU A 318 1.86 -30.73 12.63
CA LEU A 318 1.22 -31.80 11.86
C LEU A 318 1.62 -33.19 12.37
N LEU A 319 2.90 -33.39 12.65
CA LEU A 319 3.44 -34.65 13.18
C LEU A 319 2.88 -34.96 14.57
N ASP A 320 2.86 -33.99 15.48
CA ASP A 320 2.33 -34.15 16.83
C ASP A 320 0.84 -34.51 16.80
N TYR A 321 0.06 -33.85 15.93
CA TYR A 321 -1.35 -34.20 15.74
C TYR A 321 -1.53 -35.59 15.17
N TRP A 322 -0.82 -35.93 14.09
CA TRP A 322 -0.87 -37.26 13.49
C TRP A 322 -0.52 -38.34 14.51
N LYS A 323 0.53 -38.13 15.31
CA LYS A 323 0.99 -39.08 16.32
C LYS A 323 -0.10 -39.41 17.33
N ASN A 324 -0.77 -38.40 17.87
CA ASN A 324 -1.83 -38.58 18.86
C ASN A 324 -2.99 -39.46 18.33
N ILE A 325 -3.41 -39.25 17.08
CA ILE A 325 -4.52 -40.03 16.49
C ILE A 325 -4.06 -41.38 15.93
N PHE A 326 -2.80 -41.50 15.55
CA PHE A 326 -2.21 -42.74 15.04
C PHE A 326 -1.97 -43.75 16.16
N GLU A 327 -1.49 -43.28 17.33
CA GLU A 327 -1.32 -44.14 18.53
C GLU A 327 -2.65 -44.79 18.94
N ILE A 328 -3.77 -44.07 18.88
CA ILE A 328 -5.11 -44.63 19.14
C ILE A 328 -5.46 -45.76 18.18
N MET A 329 -5.15 -45.61 16.88
CA MET A 329 -5.37 -46.66 15.89
C MET A 329 -4.45 -47.87 16.13
N CYS A 330 -3.21 -47.64 16.60
CA CYS A 330 -2.30 -48.71 16.97
C CYS A 330 -2.80 -49.49 18.19
N ASP A 331 -3.29 -48.80 19.23
CA ASP A 331 -3.90 -49.45 20.39
C ASP A 331 -5.11 -50.31 19.98
N GLU A 332 -5.98 -49.81 19.09
CA GLU A 332 -7.10 -50.59 18.53
C GLU A 332 -6.62 -51.83 17.77
N ALA A 333 -5.53 -51.72 17.00
CA ALA A 333 -4.96 -52.84 16.28
C ALA A 333 -4.38 -53.91 17.22
N ASP A 334 -3.70 -53.49 18.28
CA ASP A 334 -3.07 -54.38 19.26
C ASP A 334 -4.12 -55.07 20.16
N GLU A 335 -5.16 -54.35 20.61
CA GLU A 335 -6.25 -54.92 21.40
C GLU A 335 -7.04 -55.99 20.65
N ASN A 336 -7.20 -55.83 19.33
CA ASN A 336 -7.94 -56.77 18.48
C ASN A 336 -7.05 -57.91 17.93
N GLU A 337 -5.77 -57.96 18.27
CA GLU A 337 -4.78 -58.88 17.69
C GLU A 337 -4.84 -58.89 16.14
N ALA A 338 -4.96 -57.70 15.54
CA ALA A 338 -5.31 -57.53 14.14
C ALA A 338 -4.33 -58.23 13.18
N ASP A 339 -4.87 -58.99 12.22
CA ASP A 339 -4.06 -59.62 11.18
C ASP A 339 -3.58 -58.62 10.11
N ILE A 340 -2.72 -59.07 9.18
CA ILE A 340 -2.15 -58.19 8.14
C ILE A 340 -3.23 -57.52 7.28
N GLU A 341 -4.34 -58.20 6.98
CA GLU A 341 -5.41 -57.63 6.16
C GLU A 341 -6.29 -56.66 6.96
N GLU A 342 -6.48 -56.91 8.25
CA GLU A 342 -7.14 -56.00 9.18
C GLU A 342 -6.34 -54.72 9.39
N LEU A 343 -5.01 -54.80 9.56
CA LEU A 343 -4.13 -53.63 9.65
C LEU A 343 -4.22 -52.73 8.41
N LYS A 344 -4.32 -53.33 7.21
CA LYS A 344 -4.53 -52.58 5.95
C LYS A 344 -5.90 -51.90 5.92
N LYS A 345 -6.96 -52.57 6.38
CA LYS A 345 -8.31 -51.98 6.46
C LYS A 345 -8.38 -50.83 7.46
N LEU A 346 -7.78 -51.00 8.65
CA LEU A 346 -7.67 -49.97 9.67
C LEU A 346 -6.92 -48.75 9.11
N GLY A 347 -5.75 -48.95 8.51
CA GLY A 347 -4.98 -47.87 7.89
C GLY A 347 -5.72 -47.16 6.76
N LYS A 348 -6.50 -47.91 5.96
CA LYS A 348 -7.37 -47.34 4.92
C LYS A 348 -8.47 -46.46 5.49
N GLN A 349 -9.14 -46.94 6.54
CA GLN A 349 -10.20 -46.18 7.21
C GLN A 349 -9.62 -44.92 7.86
N PHE A 350 -8.53 -45.05 8.61
CA PHE A 350 -7.79 -43.96 9.21
C PHE A 350 -7.42 -42.87 8.19
N TYR A 351 -6.80 -43.25 7.07
CA TYR A 351 -6.48 -42.31 5.99
C TYR A 351 -7.73 -41.59 5.45
N LEU A 352 -8.79 -42.35 5.15
CA LEU A 352 -9.99 -41.78 4.55
C LEU A 352 -10.73 -40.84 5.51
N GLU A 353 -10.85 -41.21 6.77
CA GLU A 353 -11.63 -40.46 7.75
C GLU A 353 -10.88 -39.26 8.30
N GLN A 354 -9.59 -39.41 8.63
CA GLN A 354 -8.83 -38.34 9.28
C GLN A 354 -8.22 -37.34 8.30
N PHE A 355 -7.99 -37.75 7.03
CA PHE A 355 -7.21 -36.93 6.08
C PHE A 355 -7.85 -36.73 4.70
N ALA A 356 -8.53 -37.73 4.13
CA ALA A 356 -9.12 -37.59 2.80
C ALA A 356 -10.50 -36.89 2.83
N LYS A 357 -11.34 -37.24 3.82
CA LYS A 357 -12.67 -36.65 4.04
C LYS A 357 -12.60 -35.44 4.96
N ASN A 358 -11.87 -35.56 6.07
CA ASN A 358 -11.61 -34.46 7.00
C ASN A 358 -10.19 -33.94 6.79
N THR A 359 -9.91 -32.71 7.21
CA THR A 359 -8.57 -32.15 7.16
C THR A 359 -8.26 -31.53 8.52
N PRO A 360 -7.09 -31.83 9.11
CA PRO A 360 -6.68 -31.24 10.37
C PRO A 360 -6.75 -29.72 10.28
N GLN A 361 -7.33 -29.07 11.30
CA GLN A 361 -7.42 -27.60 11.36
C GLN A 361 -6.09 -26.97 11.81
N ILE A 362 -4.98 -27.51 11.29
CA ILE A 362 -3.62 -27.05 11.52
C ILE A 362 -3.22 -26.26 10.29
N LYS A 363 -2.96 -24.98 10.51
CA LYS A 363 -2.63 -24.02 9.47
C LYS A 363 -1.22 -23.52 9.67
N ILE A 364 -0.54 -23.24 8.55
CA ILE A 364 0.77 -22.59 8.56
C ILE A 364 0.63 -21.15 9.10
N ARG A 365 -0.44 -20.46 8.69
CA ARG A 365 -0.87 -19.16 9.20
C ARG A 365 -2.39 -19.08 9.22
N ASP A 366 -2.96 -18.28 10.12
CA ASP A 366 -4.40 -18.28 10.40
C ASP A 366 -5.29 -17.90 9.22
N LYS A 367 -4.79 -17.05 8.29
CA LYS A 367 -5.56 -16.59 7.12
C LYS A 367 -5.34 -17.43 5.85
N PHE A 368 -4.37 -18.35 5.83
CA PHE A 368 -4.20 -19.29 4.73
C PHE A 368 -5.05 -20.55 4.96
N ASN A 369 -6.26 -20.55 4.39
CA ASN A 369 -7.30 -21.55 4.68
C ASN A 369 -7.45 -22.63 3.61
N GLU A 370 -6.41 -22.87 2.83
CA GLU A 370 -6.45 -23.81 1.71
C GLU A 370 -6.00 -25.21 2.16
N ASP A 371 -6.98 -26.11 2.30
CA ASP A 371 -6.74 -27.47 2.80
C ASP A 371 -5.69 -28.28 2.03
N TYR A 372 -5.46 -27.96 0.74
CA TYR A 372 -4.49 -28.68 -0.07
C TYR A 372 -3.09 -28.61 0.53
N LEU A 373 -2.75 -27.51 1.21
CA LEU A 373 -1.44 -27.33 1.82
C LEU A 373 -1.26 -28.30 2.99
N THR A 374 -2.25 -28.42 3.86
CA THR A 374 -2.22 -29.33 5.01
C THR A 374 -2.19 -30.78 4.55
N ARG A 375 -3.10 -31.18 3.65
CA ARG A 375 -3.12 -32.55 3.10
C ARG A 375 -1.84 -32.89 2.36
N GLY A 376 -1.38 -32.00 1.48
CA GLY A 376 -0.14 -32.20 0.72
C GLY A 376 1.10 -32.23 1.61
N SER A 377 1.16 -31.43 2.68
CA SER A 377 2.27 -31.45 3.63
C SER A 377 2.33 -32.75 4.42
N LEU A 378 1.19 -33.33 4.79
CA LEU A 378 1.15 -34.67 5.36
C LEU A 378 1.64 -35.74 4.36
N HIS A 379 1.31 -35.61 3.07
CA HIS A 379 1.89 -36.48 2.04
C HIS A 379 3.40 -36.28 1.88
N ILE A 380 3.92 -35.05 2.02
CA ILE A 380 5.37 -34.78 2.06
C ILE A 380 6.03 -35.48 3.26
N LEU A 381 5.44 -35.39 4.45
CA LEU A 381 5.92 -36.07 5.65
C LEU A 381 5.89 -37.60 5.50
N SER A 382 4.84 -38.14 4.87
CA SER A 382 4.70 -39.56 4.53
C SER A 382 5.75 -39.99 3.49
N ASP A 383 6.05 -39.15 2.50
CA ASP A 383 7.10 -39.41 1.51
C ASP A 383 8.50 -39.50 2.16
N HIS A 384 8.74 -38.68 3.19
CA HIS A 384 9.96 -38.73 4.00
C HIS A 384 9.94 -39.81 5.10
N LYS A 385 8.92 -40.68 5.14
CA LYS A 385 8.72 -41.71 6.18
C LYS A 385 8.71 -41.15 7.62
N LYS A 386 8.39 -39.86 7.80
CA LYS A 386 8.21 -39.26 9.15
C LYS A 386 6.86 -39.64 9.76
N ILE A 387 5.87 -39.88 8.92
CA ILE A 387 4.54 -40.38 9.29
C ILE A 387 4.13 -41.54 8.38
N GLY A 388 3.09 -42.26 8.77
CA GLY A 388 2.47 -43.21 7.86
C GLY A 388 1.00 -43.51 8.10
N TRP A 389 0.42 -44.27 7.18
CA TRP A 389 -1.01 -44.61 7.20
C TRP A 389 -1.29 -46.04 7.67
N HIS A 390 -0.28 -46.91 7.69
CA HIS A 390 -0.38 -48.29 8.16
C HIS A 390 0.32 -48.42 9.53
N PRO A 391 -0.22 -49.17 10.51
CA PRO A 391 0.41 -49.34 11.83
C PRO A 391 1.89 -49.76 11.77
N LYS A 392 2.24 -50.62 10.79
CA LYS A 392 3.61 -51.12 10.54
C LYS A 392 4.29 -50.49 9.31
N PHE A 393 3.97 -49.23 8.98
CA PHE A 393 4.45 -48.61 7.73
C PHE A 393 5.98 -48.57 7.59
N ASN A 394 6.74 -48.49 8.69
CA ASN A 394 8.20 -48.48 8.63
C ASN A 394 8.80 -49.82 8.19
N ASP A 395 8.15 -50.93 8.55
CA ASP A 395 8.63 -52.28 8.26
C ASP A 395 8.23 -52.76 6.85
N GLU A 396 7.11 -52.24 6.33
CA GLU A 396 6.46 -52.67 5.08
C GLU A 396 6.86 -51.83 3.83
N LEU A 397 7.68 -50.77 3.99
CA LEU A 397 8.04 -49.80 2.93
C LEU A 397 9.50 -49.84 2.48
#